data_AF-A0AAV7XEE6-F1
#
_entry.id   AF-A0AAV7XEE6-F1
#
_cell.length_a   1.000
_cell.length_b   1.000
_cell.length_c   1.000
_cell.angle_alpha   90.00
_cell.angle_beta   90.00
_cell.angle_gamma   90.00
#
_symmetry.space_group_name_H-M   'P 1'
#
loop_
_entity.id
_entity.type
_entity.pdbx_description
1 polymer ?
#
loop_
_entity_poly.entity_id
_entity_poly.type
_entity_poly.pdbx_seq_one_letter_code
_entity_poly.pdbx_strand_id
1 'polypeptide(L)' 'MAGSAGSSGSPHYSLRWNNHQSHILHAFDTLLQSEALVDVTLVCEDTRRVRAHKVVLSACR' A
#
# COMPACT_ATOMS: atom_id res chain seq x y z
N MET A 1 8.20 23.39 -46.65
CA MET A 1 8.45 24.15 -45.40
C MET A 1 8.15 23.22 -44.23
N ALA A 2 9.18 22.83 -43.50
CA ALA A 2 9.04 22.04 -42.28
C ALA A 2 8.81 22.99 -41.10
N GLY A 3 7.86 22.64 -40.23
CA GLY A 3 7.57 23.36 -38.99
C GLY A 3 6.81 22.45 -38.04
N SER A 4 7.45 21.37 -37.59
CA SER A 4 6.94 20.61 -36.45
C SER A 4 7.22 21.44 -35.20
N ALA A 5 6.16 21.98 -34.61
CA ALA A 5 6.22 22.63 -33.31
C ALA A 5 6.58 21.56 -32.27
N GLY A 6 7.83 21.60 -31.79
CA GLY A 6 8.28 20.75 -30.70
C GLY A 6 7.45 21.02 -29.45
N SER A 7 6.81 19.97 -28.93
CA SER A 7 6.22 20.03 -27.59
C SER A 7 7.33 20.37 -26.60
N SER A 8 7.25 21.53 -25.96
CA SER A 8 8.08 21.85 -24.80
C SER A 8 7.67 20.94 -23.64
N GLY A 9 8.18 19.71 -23.66
CA GLY A 9 7.94 18.69 -22.63
C GLY A 9 8.56 19.15 -21.33
N SER A 10 7.72 19.38 -20.32
CA SER A 10 8.20 19.62 -18.96
C SER A 10 9.04 18.43 -18.49
N PRO A 11 10.11 18.66 -17.71
CA PRO A 11 10.89 17.56 -17.16
C PRO A 11 10.01 16.69 -16.25
N HIS A 12 9.95 15.40 -16.55
CA HIS A 12 9.29 14.41 -15.72
C HIS A 12 10.27 13.88 -14.67
N TYR A 13 9.94 14.04 -13.39
CA TYR A 13 10.72 13.51 -12.28
C TYR A 13 10.03 12.29 -11.68
N SER A 14 10.80 11.22 -11.44
CA SER A 14 10.36 10.03 -10.72
C SER A 14 11.19 9.89 -9.46
N LEU A 15 10.53 9.84 -8.30
CA LEU A 15 11.18 9.65 -7.01
C LEU A 15 11.11 8.18 -6.62
N ARG A 16 12.26 7.63 -6.24
CA ARG A 16 12.35 6.29 -5.65
C ARG A 16 12.51 6.42 -4.15
N TRP A 17 11.57 5.90 -3.38
CA TRP A 17 11.77 5.70 -1.97
C TRP A 17 12.52 4.39 -1.73
N ASN A 18 13.79 4.52 -1.33
CA ASN A 18 14.60 3.38 -0.92
C ASN A 18 13.96 2.67 0.28
N ASN A 19 13.93 1.34 0.25
CA ASN A 19 13.33 0.49 1.30
C ASN A 19 11.82 0.70 1.54
N HIS A 20 11.08 1.31 0.59
CA HIS A 20 9.64 1.53 0.69
C HIS A 20 8.86 0.26 1.07
N GLN A 21 9.12 -0.85 0.39
CA GLN A 21 8.45 -2.13 0.66
C GLN A 21 8.63 -2.56 2.13
N SER A 22 9.86 -2.53 2.66
CA SER A 22 10.15 -2.90 4.04
C SER A 22 9.46 -1.97 5.03
N HIS A 23 9.47 -0.66 4.77
CA HIS A 23 8.80 0.32 5.64
C HIS A 23 7.29 0.13 5.67
N ILE A 24 6.66 -0.12 4.51
CA ILE A 24 5.23 -0.36 4.43
C ILE A 24 4.83 -1.64 5.17
N LEU A 25 5.59 -2.73 5.00
CA LEU A 25 5.33 -3.98 5.72
C LEU A 25 5.42 -3.79 7.23
N HIS A 26 6.48 -3.13 7.72
CA HIS A 26 6.63 -2.83 9.15
C HIS A 26 5.53 -1.90 9.68
N ALA A 27 5.11 -0.91 8.88
CA ALA A 27 4.04 0.00 9.26
C ALA A 27 2.71 -0.75 9.43
N PHE A 28 2.33 -1.62 8.49
CA PHE A 28 1.12 -2.42 8.62
C PHE A 28 1.17 -3.39 9.80
N ASP A 29 2.32 -4.00 10.08
CA ASP A 29 2.51 -4.84 11.27
C ASP A 29 2.30 -4.03 12.57
N THR A 30 2.92 -2.86 12.67
CA THR A 30 2.74 -1.95 13.83
C THR A 30 1.29 -1.50 13.99
N LEU A 31 0.61 -1.18 12.88
CA LEU A 31 -0.81 -0.80 12.88
C LEU A 31 -1.70 -1.98 13.33
N LEU A 32 -1.37 -3.21 12.93
CA LEU A 32 -2.11 -4.39 13.34
C LEU A 32 -1.99 -4.63 14.85
N GLN A 33 -0.75 -4.59 15.37
CA GLN A 33 -0.45 -4.79 16.79
C GLN A 33 -1.07 -3.71 17.67
N SER A 34 -1.08 -2.46 17.21
CA SER A 34 -1.72 -1.33 17.90
C SER A 34 -3.22 -1.24 17.68
N GLU A 35 -3.81 -2.22 16.98
CA GLU A 35 -5.22 -2.25 16.67
C GLU A 35 -5.74 -1.11 15.80
N ALA A 36 -4.84 -0.29 15.23
CA ALA A 36 -5.15 0.90 14.46
C ALA A 36 -5.48 0.58 13.00
N LEU A 37 -6.49 1.29 12.47
CA LEU A 37 -6.98 1.17 11.08
C LEU A 37 -7.42 -0.25 10.67
N VAL A 38 -7.63 -1.14 11.64
CA VAL A 38 -8.23 -2.46 11.43
C VAL A 38 -9.70 -2.27 11.05
N ASP A 39 -10.09 -2.86 9.93
CA ASP A 39 -11.41 -2.69 9.31
C ASP A 39 -12.13 -4.02 9.05
N VAL A 40 -11.52 -5.16 9.43
CA VAL A 40 -12.13 -6.49 9.39
C VAL A 40 -11.78 -7.30 10.64
N THR A 41 -12.74 -8.10 11.10
CA THR A 41 -12.54 -9.15 12.10
C THR A 41 -13.00 -10.46 11.50
N LEU A 42 -12.09 -11.42 11.38
CA LEU A 42 -12.36 -12.78 10.96
C LEU A 42 -12.80 -13.59 12.18
N VAL A 43 -13.86 -14.38 12.03
CA VAL A 43 -14.34 -15.30 13.08
C VAL A 43 -14.08 -16.72 12.61
N CYS A 44 -13.33 -17.46 13.41
CA CYS A 44 -13.02 -18.87 13.16
C CYS A 44 -14.10 -19.79 13.77
N GLU A 45 -14.11 -21.05 13.34
CA GLU A 45 -15.05 -22.07 13.82
C GLU A 45 -14.98 -22.27 15.34
N ASP A 46 -13.79 -22.16 15.92
CA ASP A 46 -13.54 -22.21 17.36
C ASP A 46 -13.92 -20.91 18.10
N THR A 47 -14.73 -20.05 17.47
CA THR A 47 -15.18 -18.74 17.97
C THR A 47 -14.07 -17.71 18.18
N ARG A 48 -12.80 -18.02 17.83
CA ARG A 48 -11.72 -17.04 17.92
C ARG A 48 -11.93 -15.91 16.91
N ARG A 49 -11.55 -14.71 17.33
CA ARG A 49 -11.62 -13.49 16.53
C ARG A 49 -10.22 -13.03 16.17
N VAL A 50 -9.97 -12.82 14.89
CA VAL A 50 -8.70 -12.31 14.36
C VAL A 50 -8.97 -10.98 13.69
N ARG A 51 -8.36 -9.92 14.22
CA ARG A 51 -8.42 -8.58 13.63
C ARG A 51 -7.40 -8.48 12.50
N ALA A 52 -7.74 -7.81 11.40
CA ALA A 52 -6.87 -7.66 10.24
C ALA A 52 -7.21 -6.41 9.42
N HIS A 53 -6.40 -6.13 8.39
CA HIS A 53 -6.64 -5.08 7.40
C HIS A 53 -7.16 -5.68 6.09
N LYS A 54 -8.32 -5.22 5.60
CA LYS A 54 -8.93 -5.67 4.34
C LYS A 54 -7.99 -5.48 3.17
N VAL A 55 -7.30 -4.34 3.10
CA VAL A 55 -6.39 -4.01 1.99
C VAL A 55 -5.25 -5.04 1.91
N VAL A 56 -4.68 -5.42 3.05
CA VAL A 56 -3.61 -6.43 3.11
C VAL A 56 -4.15 -7.79 2.68
N LEU A 57 -5.30 -8.21 3.23
CA LEU A 57 -5.93 -9.49 2.83
C LEU A 57 -6.28 -9.54 1.34
N SER A 58 -6.72 -8.43 0.74
CA SER A 58 -7.08 -8.37 -0.69
C SER A 58 -5.87 -8.51 -1.63
N ALA A 59 -4.67 -8.19 -1.14
CA ALA A 59 -3.42 -8.32 -1.88
C ALA A 59 -2.79 -9.72 -1.75
N CYS A 60 -3.15 -10.49 -0.73
CA CYS A 60 -2.73 -11.87 -0.54
C CYS A 60 -3.64 -12.80 -1.36
N ARG A 61 -3.07 -13.49 -2.35
CA ARG A 61 -3.73 -14.62 -3.03
C ARG A 61 -3.36 -15.94 -2.39
#